data_AF-A0A7S3RPX1-F1
#
_entry.id   AF-A0A7S3RPX1-F1
#
_cell.length_a   1.000
_cell.length_b   1.000
_cell.length_c   1.000
_cell.angle_alpha   90.00
_cell.angle_beta   90.00
_cell.angle_gamma   90.00
#
_symmetry.space_group_name_H-M   'P 1'
#
loop_
_entity.id
_entity.type
_entity.pdbx_description
1 polymer ?
#
loop_
_entity_poly.entity_id
_entity_poly.type
_entity_poly.pdbx_seq_one_letter_code
_entity_poly.pdbx_strand_id
1 'polypeptide(L)'
;ERGTEEVTSSEGKTILSHKKGLGVQPADLIRLYDRRDHYVAVGRDADAIAAFYFRSSSAVRHWSDGDGRTPYLAINKKMAAEVMRACLLVQRRRLEVYSLDGARWVLSRRGSPGNISAFEEECLRDGELPPDASTTIA
;
A
#
# COMPACT_ATOMS: atom_id res chain seq x y z
N GLU A 1 -1.94 13.97 24.74
CA GLU A 1 -1.49 14.40 23.40
C GLU A 1 -2.68 14.47 22.44
N ARG A 2 -2.82 15.56 21.65
CA ARG A 2 -3.88 15.70 20.65
C ARG A 2 -3.52 14.87 19.42
N GLY A 3 -3.96 13.62 19.37
CA GLY A 3 -3.96 12.86 18.14
C GLY A 3 -4.83 13.59 17.13
N THR A 4 -4.25 14.03 16.02
CA THR A 4 -5.00 14.62 14.90
C THR A 4 -5.95 13.56 14.35
N GLU A 5 -7.20 13.62 14.80
CA GLU A 5 -8.31 12.87 14.22
C GLU A 5 -8.62 13.50 12.87
N GLU A 6 -8.00 12.97 11.82
CA GLU A 6 -8.42 13.27 10.46
C GLU A 6 -9.78 12.65 10.22
N VAL A 7 -10.79 13.52 10.22
CA VAL A 7 -12.12 13.20 9.68
C VAL A 7 -11.95 12.47 8.36
N THR A 8 -12.64 11.33 8.22
CA THR A 8 -12.55 10.53 6.99
C THR A 8 -12.92 11.40 5.79
N SER A 9 -11.91 11.75 4.99
CA SER A 9 -12.13 12.50 3.75
C SER A 9 -13.13 11.76 2.87
N SER A 10 -13.89 12.48 2.04
CA SER A 10 -14.87 11.89 1.10
C SER A 10 -14.25 10.74 0.29
N GLU A 11 -12.97 10.82 0.04
CA GLU A 11 -12.14 9.89 -0.72
C GLU A 11 -11.79 8.64 0.07
N GLY A 12 -11.54 8.78 1.37
CA GLY A 12 -11.40 7.64 2.27
C GLY A 12 -12.68 6.81 2.31
N LYS A 13 -13.84 7.47 2.32
CA LYS A 13 -15.15 6.77 2.29
C LYS A 13 -15.36 5.95 1.03
N THR A 14 -14.96 6.46 -0.15
CA THR A 14 -15.09 5.69 -1.41
C THR A 14 -14.16 4.48 -1.43
N ILE A 15 -12.92 4.61 -0.93
CA ILE A 15 -11.96 3.51 -0.82
C ILE A 15 -12.49 2.43 0.12
N LEU A 16 -12.98 2.82 1.31
CA LEU A 16 -13.54 1.88 2.29
C LEU A 16 -14.76 1.15 1.72
N SER A 17 -15.65 1.87 1.03
CA SER A 17 -16.83 1.28 0.39
C SER A 17 -16.45 0.28 -0.68
N HIS A 18 -15.48 0.62 -1.54
CA HIS A 18 -14.97 -0.28 -2.57
C HIS A 18 -14.29 -1.52 -1.96
N LYS A 19 -13.43 -1.33 -0.95
CA LYS A 19 -12.75 -2.43 -0.25
C LYS A 19 -13.76 -3.41 0.36
N LYS A 20 -14.85 -2.91 0.96
CA LYS A 20 -15.93 -3.76 1.48
C LYS A 20 -16.61 -4.56 0.37
N GLY A 21 -16.85 -3.95 -0.80
CA GLY A 21 -17.44 -4.61 -1.96
C GLY A 21 -16.58 -5.73 -2.59
N LEU A 22 -15.25 -5.68 -2.44
CA LEU A 22 -14.33 -6.71 -2.94
C LEU A 22 -14.33 -8.02 -2.12
N GLY A 23 -15.01 -8.05 -0.96
CA GLY A 23 -15.06 -9.22 -0.09
C GLY A 23 -13.74 -9.54 0.62
N VAL A 24 -13.55 -10.83 0.96
CA VAL A 24 -12.40 -11.27 1.77
C VAL A 24 -11.10 -11.12 0.98
N GLN A 25 -10.08 -10.54 1.61
CA GLN A 25 -8.78 -10.31 0.99
C GLN A 25 -7.80 -11.44 1.41
N PRO A 26 -7.21 -12.19 0.47
CA PRO A 26 -6.25 -13.24 0.80
C PRO A 26 -5.01 -12.66 1.47
N ALA A 27 -4.45 -13.30 2.49
CA ALA A 27 -3.37 -12.73 3.33
C ALA A 27 -2.12 -12.28 2.55
N ASP A 28 -1.85 -12.93 1.43
CA ASP A 28 -0.71 -12.67 0.54
C ASP A 28 -0.96 -11.52 -0.47
N LEU A 29 -2.09 -10.82 -0.37
CA LEU A 29 -2.47 -9.76 -1.30
C LEU A 29 -2.43 -8.40 -0.63
N ILE A 30 -1.67 -7.48 -1.21
CA ILE A 30 -1.62 -6.05 -0.87
C ILE A 30 -2.42 -5.25 -1.90
N ARG A 31 -3.29 -4.35 -1.44
CA ARG A 31 -4.07 -3.45 -2.30
C ARG A 31 -3.62 -2.00 -2.12
N LEU A 32 -3.34 -1.34 -3.23
CA LEU A 32 -3.00 0.07 -3.30
C LEU A 32 -4.06 0.81 -4.12
N TYR A 33 -4.37 2.03 -3.70
CA TYR A 33 -5.29 2.92 -4.40
C TYR A 33 -4.50 4.09 -4.98
N ASP A 34 -4.42 4.17 -6.30
CA ASP A 34 -3.81 5.28 -7.02
C ASP A 34 -4.71 6.52 -6.96
N ARG A 35 -4.12 7.62 -6.49
CA ARG A 35 -4.78 8.91 -6.32
C ARG A 35 -4.19 9.95 -7.27
N ARG A 36 -3.66 9.52 -8.43
CA ARG A 36 -2.86 10.31 -9.39
C ARG A 36 -1.56 10.89 -8.87
N ASP A 37 -1.54 11.50 -7.70
CA ASP A 37 -0.35 12.16 -7.11
C ASP A 37 0.37 11.26 -6.10
N HIS A 38 -0.37 10.41 -5.41
CA HIS A 38 0.12 9.51 -4.37
C HIS A 38 -0.67 8.19 -4.40
N TYR A 39 -0.21 7.23 -3.61
CA TYR A 39 -0.87 5.95 -3.40
C TYR A 39 -1.34 5.84 -1.96
N VAL A 40 -2.46 5.15 -1.77
CA VAL A 40 -3.07 4.91 -0.45
C VAL A 40 -3.24 3.42 -0.21
N ALA A 41 -2.76 2.94 0.93
CA ALA A 41 -3.04 1.61 1.47
C ALA A 41 -3.95 1.74 2.70
N VAL A 42 -4.79 0.74 2.97
CA VAL A 42 -5.81 0.82 4.04
C VAL A 42 -5.88 -0.46 4.85
N GLY A 43 -6.11 -0.33 6.15
CA GLY A 43 -6.25 -1.45 7.08
C GLY A 43 -4.91 -2.18 7.25
N ARG A 44 -4.97 -3.51 7.16
CA ARG A 44 -3.80 -4.38 7.27
C ARG A 44 -2.71 -4.08 6.24
N ASP A 45 -3.08 -3.57 5.05
CA ASP A 45 -2.13 -3.31 3.98
C ASP A 45 -1.26 -2.10 4.34
N ALA A 46 -1.87 -1.09 4.98
CA ALA A 46 -1.15 0.06 5.51
C ALA A 46 -0.13 -0.35 6.58
N ASP A 47 -0.56 -1.20 7.53
CA ASP A 47 0.29 -1.68 8.62
C ASP A 47 1.44 -2.57 8.10
N ALA A 48 1.14 -3.49 7.18
CA ALA A 48 2.14 -4.36 6.58
C ALA A 48 3.23 -3.57 5.84
N ILE A 49 2.85 -2.53 5.09
CA ILE A 49 3.80 -1.67 4.38
C ILE A 49 4.62 -0.83 5.37
N ALA A 50 3.97 -0.26 6.39
CA ALA A 50 4.64 0.52 7.42
C ALA A 50 5.69 -0.31 8.19
N ALA A 51 5.31 -1.51 8.61
CA ALA A 51 6.20 -2.42 9.33
C ALA A 51 7.36 -2.90 8.45
N PHE A 52 7.10 -3.27 7.19
CA PHE A 52 8.11 -3.89 6.34
C PHE A 52 9.04 -2.89 5.65
N TYR A 53 8.48 -1.82 5.09
CA TYR A 53 9.25 -0.86 4.30
C TYR A 53 9.74 0.32 5.15
N PHE A 54 8.87 0.93 5.95
CA PHE A 54 9.25 2.08 6.78
C PHE A 54 9.96 1.67 8.08
N ARG A 55 9.90 0.38 8.45
CA ARG A 55 10.33 -0.14 9.76
C ARG A 55 9.75 0.68 10.92
N SER A 56 8.59 1.31 10.70
CA SER A 56 7.99 2.27 11.60
C SER A 56 6.51 2.48 11.28
N SER A 57 5.68 2.46 12.31
CA SER A 57 4.25 2.74 12.21
C SER A 57 3.91 4.23 12.26
N SER A 58 4.90 5.12 12.42
CA SER A 58 4.68 6.57 12.51
C SER A 58 4.06 7.19 11.26
N ALA A 59 4.21 6.54 10.11
CA ALA A 59 3.61 6.98 8.85
C ALA A 59 2.12 6.58 8.73
N VAL A 60 1.62 5.67 9.58
CA VAL A 60 0.24 5.18 9.55
C VAL A 60 -0.67 6.24 10.15
N ARG A 61 -1.52 6.81 9.29
CA ARG A 61 -2.58 7.73 9.67
C ARG A 61 -3.86 6.95 9.87
N HIS A 62 -4.90 7.63 10.35
CA HIS A 62 -6.14 6.97 10.67
C HIS A 62 -7.33 7.83 10.28
N TRP A 63 -8.27 7.23 9.55
CA TRP A 63 -9.56 7.80 9.27
C TRP A 63 -10.51 7.53 10.43
N SER A 64 -11.11 8.58 10.97
CA SER A 64 -12.21 8.48 11.93
C SER A 64 -13.54 8.56 11.19
N ASP A 65 -14.31 7.48 11.22
CA ASP A 65 -15.67 7.41 10.71
C ASP A 65 -16.55 6.97 11.87
N GLY A 66 -17.06 7.95 12.63
CA GLY A 66 -18.07 7.85 13.71
C GLY A 66 -18.04 6.65 14.67
N ASP A 67 -18.21 5.45 14.12
CA ASP A 67 -18.24 4.13 14.75
C ASP A 67 -16.84 3.48 14.89
N GLY A 68 -15.80 3.97 14.19
CA GLY A 68 -14.48 3.36 14.28
C GLY A 68 -13.31 4.14 13.66
N ARG A 69 -12.11 3.60 13.88
CA ARG A 69 -10.85 4.15 13.38
C ARG A 69 -10.22 3.17 12.40
N THR A 70 -10.04 3.59 11.15
CA THR A 70 -9.40 2.75 10.12
C THR A 70 -7.99 3.26 9.82
N PRO A 71 -6.93 2.44 10.02
CA PRO A 71 -5.58 2.85 9.66
C PRO A 71 -5.45 2.94 8.14
N TYR A 72 -4.71 3.94 7.67
CA TYR A 72 -4.34 4.11 6.28
C TYR A 72 -2.92 4.67 6.17
N LEU A 73 -2.29 4.45 5.03
CA LEU A 73 -0.95 4.92 4.75
C LEU A 73 -0.96 5.57 3.38
N ALA A 74 -0.57 6.84 3.32
CA ALA A 74 -0.41 7.58 2.07
C ALA A 74 1.09 7.71 1.75
N ILE A 75 1.49 7.26 0.57
CA ILE A 75 2.89 7.26 0.11
C ILE A 75 2.97 7.90 -1.27
N ASN A 76 4.04 8.66 -1.56
CA ASN A 76 4.20 9.24 -2.89
C ASN A 76 4.55 8.15 -3.93
N LYS A 77 4.58 8.51 -5.22
CA LYS A 77 4.92 7.59 -6.31
C LYS A 77 6.28 6.89 -6.16
N LYS A 78 7.32 7.62 -5.75
CA LYS A 78 8.66 7.07 -5.52
C LYS A 78 8.69 6.06 -4.38
N MET A 79 7.98 6.31 -3.28
CA MET A 79 7.90 5.33 -2.18
C MET A 79 7.04 4.13 -2.57
N ALA A 80 5.93 4.38 -3.28
CA ALA A 80 5.08 3.31 -3.78
C ALA A 80 5.84 2.37 -4.70
N ALA A 81 6.74 2.91 -5.51
CA ALA A 81 7.66 2.15 -6.36
C ALA A 81 8.46 1.10 -5.61
N GLU A 82 9.17 1.57 -4.59
CA GLU A 82 10.02 0.72 -3.78
C GLU A 82 9.18 -0.29 -2.97
N VAL A 83 8.02 0.12 -2.46
CA VAL A 83 7.07 -0.79 -1.79
C VAL A 83 6.58 -1.88 -2.74
N MET A 84 6.22 -1.53 -3.98
CA MET A 84 5.74 -2.48 -4.98
C MET A 84 6.82 -3.49 -5.34
N ARG A 85 8.05 -3.02 -5.58
CA ARG A 85 9.23 -3.88 -5.79
C ARG A 85 9.47 -4.79 -4.60
N ALA A 86 9.47 -4.26 -3.38
CA ALA A 86 9.73 -5.01 -2.16
C ALA A 86 8.65 -6.08 -1.90
N CYS A 87 7.39 -5.78 -2.19
CA CYS A 87 6.29 -6.75 -2.08
C CYS A 87 6.45 -7.92 -3.06
N LEU A 88 6.80 -7.63 -4.32
CA LEU A 88 6.90 -8.63 -5.39
C LEU A 88 8.16 -9.48 -5.27
N LEU A 89 9.32 -8.85 -5.04
CA LEU A 89 10.62 -9.52 -5.02
C LEU A 89 10.97 -10.13 -3.66
N VAL A 90 10.71 -9.41 -2.56
CA VAL A 90 11.18 -9.81 -1.23
C VAL A 90 10.10 -10.55 -0.47
N GLN A 91 8.91 -9.96 -0.33
CA GLN A 91 7.81 -10.62 0.38
C GLN A 91 7.13 -11.73 -0.43
N ARG A 92 7.41 -11.81 -1.74
CA ARG A 92 6.77 -12.74 -2.68
C ARG A 92 5.24 -12.68 -2.62
N ARG A 93 4.68 -11.49 -2.38
CA ARG A 93 3.24 -11.24 -2.26
C ARG A 93 2.64 -10.77 -3.58
N ARG A 94 1.33 -10.95 -3.71
CA ARG A 94 0.54 -10.37 -4.80
C ARG A 94 0.20 -8.91 -4.51
N LEU A 95 0.12 -8.11 -5.56
CA LEU A 95 -0.16 -6.69 -5.47
C LEU A 95 -1.24 -6.28 -6.48
N GLU A 96 -2.19 -5.48 -6.03
CA GLU A 96 -3.25 -4.92 -6.87
C GLU A 96 -3.27 -3.40 -6.69
N VAL A 97 -3.20 -2.67 -7.80
CA VAL A 97 -3.32 -1.23 -7.84
C VAL A 97 -4.66 -0.88 -8.48
N TYR A 98 -5.51 -0.20 -7.73
CA TYR A 98 -6.79 0.30 -8.17
C TYR A 98 -6.67 1.79 -8.50
N SER A 99 -7.13 2.22 -9.67
CA SER A 99 -7.21 3.63 -10.04
C SER A 99 -8.66 4.07 -10.07
N LEU A 100 -8.89 5.37 -9.91
CA LEU A 100 -10.21 5.95 -10.07
C LEU A 100 -10.49 6.19 -11.56
N ASP A 101 -11.43 5.44 -12.13
CA ASP A 101 -11.99 5.68 -13.46
C ASP A 101 -13.34 6.38 -13.32
N GLY A 102 -13.36 7.68 -13.61
CA GLY A 102 -14.50 8.56 -13.31
C GLY A 102 -14.79 8.61 -11.80
N ALA A 103 -15.83 7.90 -11.38
CA ALA A 103 -16.25 7.79 -9.97
C ALA A 103 -16.10 6.38 -9.38
N ARG A 104 -15.55 5.42 -10.15
CA ARG A 104 -15.45 4.01 -9.75
C ARG A 104 -13.99 3.60 -9.63
N TRP A 105 -13.68 2.86 -8.58
CA TRP A 105 -12.40 2.19 -8.43
C TRP A 105 -12.34 0.97 -9.34
N VAL A 106 -11.33 0.92 -10.21
CA VAL A 106 -11.11 -0.18 -11.15
C VAL A 106 -9.69 -0.72 -10.98
N LEU A 107 -9.51 -2.03 -11.19
CA LEU A 107 -8.20 -2.65 -11.13
C LEU A 107 -7.38 -2.16 -12.32
N SER A 108 -6.38 -1.32 -12.06
CA SER A 108 -5.51 -0.72 -13.08
C SER A 108 -4.33 -1.62 -13.39
N ARG A 109 -3.65 -2.08 -12.33
CA ARG A 109 -2.44 -2.92 -12.45
C ARG A 109 -2.50 -4.06 -11.45
N ARG A 110 -1.99 -5.22 -11.83
CA ARG A 110 -1.87 -6.39 -10.98
C ARG A 110 -0.52 -7.03 -11.15
N GLY A 111 0.07 -7.41 -10.02
CA GLY A 111 1.41 -7.97 -9.94
C GLY A 111 1.41 -9.19 -9.03
N SER A 112 2.26 -10.14 -9.35
CA SER A 112 2.53 -11.31 -8.52
C SER A 112 4.01 -11.65 -8.63
N PRO A 113 4.59 -12.40 -7.68
CA PRO A 113 5.99 -12.81 -7.78
C PRO A 113 6.34 -13.55 -9.08
N GLY A 114 5.36 -14.20 -9.72
CA GLY A 114 5.54 -14.86 -11.03
C GLY A 114 5.13 -14.01 -12.23
N ASN A 115 4.54 -12.83 -12.03
CA ASN A 115 4.10 -11.94 -13.09
C ASN A 115 4.27 -10.48 -12.66
N ILE A 116 5.44 -9.92 -12.99
CA ILE A 116 5.82 -8.55 -12.64
C ILE A 116 5.72 -7.60 -13.83
N SER A 117 5.16 -8.00 -14.97
CA SER A 117 5.13 -7.20 -16.21
C SER A 117 4.53 -5.81 -16.01
N ALA A 118 3.51 -5.68 -15.17
CA ALA A 118 2.87 -4.39 -14.86
C ALA A 118 3.72 -3.46 -13.95
N PHE A 119 4.83 -3.97 -13.41
CA PHE A 119 5.75 -3.28 -12.49
C PHE A 119 7.21 -3.46 -12.91
N GLU A 120 7.48 -3.80 -14.17
CA GLU A 120 8.83 -4.00 -14.67
C GLU A 120 9.68 -2.76 -14.47
N GLU A 121 9.18 -1.56 -14.75
CA GLU A 121 9.93 -0.32 -14.49
C GLU A 121 10.28 -0.12 -13.01
N GLU A 122 9.40 -0.49 -12.08
CA GLU A 122 9.66 -0.39 -10.64
C GLU A 122 10.73 -1.39 -10.20
N CYS A 123 10.74 -2.55 -10.87
CA CYS A 123 11.49 -3.73 -10.47
C CYS A 123 12.87 -3.81 -11.13
N LEU A 124 12.96 -3.38 -12.40
CA LEU A 124 14.16 -3.35 -13.24
C LEU A 124 14.93 -2.04 -13.11
N ARG A 125 14.32 -0.93 -12.65
CA ARG A 125 15.06 0.30 -12.41
C ARG A 125 16.11 0.00 -11.35
N ASP A 126 17.34 -0.11 -11.83
CA ASP A 126 18.53 -0.43 -11.08
C ASP A 126 18.57 0.43 -9.81
N GLY A 127 18.68 -0.28 -8.70
CA GLY A 127 18.61 0.28 -7.37
C GLY A 127 19.04 -0.86 -6.50
N GLU A 128 20.36 -0.99 -6.41
CA GLU A 128 21.09 -1.59 -5.29
C GLU A 128 20.14 -2.03 -4.18
N LEU A 129 20.01 -3.35 -4.00
CA LEU A 129 19.53 -3.90 -2.73
C LEU A 129 20.24 -3.11 -1.63
N PRO A 130 19.54 -2.58 -0.60
CA PRO A 130 20.24 -1.95 0.50
C PRO A 130 21.34 -2.91 0.94
N PRO A 131 22.63 -2.50 0.91
CA PRO A 131 23.67 -3.35 1.42
C PRO A 131 23.30 -3.61 2.87
N ASP A 132 23.23 -4.89 3.21
CA ASP A 132 23.03 -5.41 4.54
C ASP A 132 21.59 -5.75 4.99
N ALA A 133 21.13 -6.92 4.52
CA ALA A 133 20.37 -7.84 5.36
C ALA A 133 21.27 -9.04 5.75
N SER A 134 22.49 -8.78 6.23
CA SER A 134 23.38 -9.79 6.84
C SER A 134 24.57 -9.13 7.57
N THR A 135 24.32 -8.60 8.76
CA THR A 135 25.32 -8.55 9.84
C THR A 135 24.63 -8.25 11.17
N THR A 136 24.38 -9.32 11.92
CA THR A 136 24.76 -9.41 13.33
C THR A 136 24.99 -10.90 13.61
N ILE A 137 26.18 -11.36 13.26
CA ILE A 137 26.83 -12.50 13.89
C ILE A 137 28.17 -12.00 14.41
N ALA A 138 28.22 -11.68 15.70
CA ALA A 138 29.35 -11.81 16.64
C ALA A 138 28.98 -11.06 17.93
#